data_AF-A0AAV2FKJ4-F1
#
_entry.id   AF-A0AAV2FKJ4-F1
#
_cell.length_a   1.000
_cell.length_b   1.000
_cell.length_c   1.000
_cell.angle_alpha   90.00
_cell.angle_beta   90.00
_cell.angle_gamma   90.00
#
_symmetry.space_group_name_H-M   'P 1'
#
loop_
_entity.id
_entity.type
_entity.pdbx_description
1 polymer ?
#
loop_
_entity_poly.entity_id
_entity_poly.type
_entity_poly.pdbx_seq_one_letter_code
_entity_poly.pdbx_strand_id
1 'polypeptide(L)'
;MGILHDDVVIISQPEKPDDPTVITVNCPDKTGLGCDLCRIILFFGLNIVRGDVSTDGKWCYIVFWVVGEKSAVRWSLLKKRLIGACPCCSSASGISYYRAELQRPPKPPDVFLLKLCCFDRAGLLHDVTGVLCELELTIKKVKVSTTPDGKVMDLFFITDTRELLHTSKRREDTSDCLKAAIGEAMISCDIEIVGPEITACSQECSFLPNSITDGLLIADDDDEVPSSLTSTPVSVTMDNSLSPGHTLVQIMCKDHKGLLYDIMRTLKDYSIQISYGRFTTKQGRNNCEIDLFIVHSDGKKMVDPSKQKALASRLESELRRPLRVALVSRGPDAELIVANPVELSGKGRPLVFYDITKALKQLSTCIFSAEIRRRMIGDREFEVYRVLLDEGEGLLVPRSRIEEGVWKMLMGWE
;
A
#
# COMPACT_ATOMS: atom_id res chain seq x y z
N MET A 1 -11.13 6.71 -34.50
CA MET A 1 -11.26 5.25 -34.27
C MET A 1 -11.38 5.05 -32.78
N GLY A 2 -12.49 4.48 -32.30
CA GLY A 2 -12.70 4.27 -30.86
C GLY A 2 -11.88 3.09 -30.39
N ILE A 3 -11.10 3.28 -29.32
CA ILE A 3 -10.50 2.17 -28.56
C ILE A 3 -11.68 1.35 -28.01
N LEU A 4 -11.74 0.06 -28.33
CA LEU A 4 -12.75 -0.82 -27.71
C LEU A 4 -12.41 -0.91 -26.21
N HIS A 5 -13.43 -0.96 -25.36
CA HIS A 5 -13.21 -0.96 -23.90
C HIS A 5 -12.33 -2.12 -23.41
N ASP A 6 -12.21 -3.20 -24.18
CA ASP A 6 -11.31 -4.33 -23.91
C ASP A 6 -9.83 -4.08 -24.21
N ASP A 7 -9.52 -3.06 -25.01
CA ASP A 7 -8.16 -2.69 -25.44
C ASP A 7 -7.47 -1.69 -24.50
N VAL A 8 -8.21 -1.17 -23.50
CA VAL A 8 -7.69 -0.18 -22.53
C VAL A 8 -6.60 -0.79 -21.66
N VAL A 9 -6.77 -2.06 -21.27
CA VAL A 9 -5.79 -2.81 -20.48
C VAL A 9 -5.59 -4.19 -21.09
N ILE A 10 -4.35 -4.48 -21.48
CA ILE A 10 -3.94 -5.77 -22.06
C ILE A 10 -2.97 -6.43 -21.09
N ILE A 11 -3.20 -7.70 -20.76
CA ILE A 11 -2.31 -8.50 -19.91
C ILE A 11 -1.80 -9.66 -20.76
N SER A 12 -0.50 -9.63 -21.05
CA SER A 12 0.18 -10.65 -21.86
C SER A 12 0.99 -11.55 -20.93
N GLN A 13 0.62 -12.84 -20.90
CA GLN A 13 1.34 -13.84 -20.10
C GLN A 13 2.71 -14.15 -20.73
N PRO A 14 3.70 -14.49 -19.91
CA PRO A 14 5.05 -14.73 -20.40
C PRO A 14 5.12 -15.99 -21.26
N GLU A 15 5.95 -15.95 -22.31
CA GLU A 15 6.21 -17.12 -23.17
C GLU A 15 7.13 -18.14 -22.49
N LYS A 16 8.06 -17.66 -21.63
CA LYS A 16 9.00 -18.48 -20.87
C LYS A 16 8.70 -18.39 -19.37
N PRO A 17 9.00 -19.43 -18.58
CA PRO A 17 8.69 -19.45 -17.15
C PRO A 17 9.38 -18.34 -16.34
N ASP A 18 10.56 -17.86 -16.74
CA ASP A 18 11.28 -16.82 -16.01
C ASP A 18 10.98 -15.41 -16.50
N ASP A 19 10.21 -15.27 -17.58
CA ASP A 19 9.86 -13.97 -18.13
C ASP A 19 8.74 -13.32 -17.30
N PRO A 20 8.77 -11.98 -17.12
CA PRO A 20 7.72 -11.25 -16.44
C PRO A 20 6.43 -11.17 -17.29
N THR A 21 5.28 -11.13 -16.62
CA THR A 21 3.99 -10.82 -17.25
C THR A 21 3.97 -9.35 -17.65
N VAL A 22 3.41 -9.02 -18.81
CA VAL A 22 3.35 -7.64 -19.32
C VAL A 22 1.94 -7.09 -19.20
N ILE A 23 1.80 -5.94 -18.54
CA ILE A 23 0.55 -5.17 -18.43
C ILE A 23 0.71 -3.90 -19.25
N THR A 24 -0.10 -3.74 -20.29
CA THR A 24 -0.17 -2.54 -21.11
C THR A 24 -1.46 -1.79 -20.81
N VAL A 25 -1.36 -0.49 -20.59
CA VAL A 25 -2.48 0.43 -20.37
C VAL A 25 -2.44 1.52 -21.42
N ASN A 26 -3.55 1.69 -22.14
CA ASN A 26 -3.73 2.73 -23.15
C ASN A 26 -5.06 3.44 -22.89
N CYS A 27 -5.01 4.59 -22.24
CA CYS A 27 -6.21 5.31 -21.79
C CYS A 27 -5.97 6.82 -21.73
N PRO A 28 -7.03 7.64 -21.58
CA PRO A 28 -6.85 9.05 -21.32
C PRO A 28 -6.04 9.28 -20.05
N ASP A 29 -5.21 10.31 -20.05
CA ASP A 29 -4.38 10.64 -18.92
C ASP A 29 -5.17 11.36 -17.82
N LYS A 30 -4.75 11.16 -16.58
CA LYS A 30 -5.19 11.96 -15.43
C LYS A 30 -4.03 12.08 -14.45
N THR A 31 -3.97 13.20 -13.74
CA THR A 31 -3.01 13.38 -12.65
C THR A 31 -3.13 12.24 -11.64
N GLY A 32 -2.01 11.59 -11.35
CA GLY A 32 -1.94 10.48 -10.39
C GLY A 32 -2.36 9.10 -10.92
N LEU A 33 -2.64 8.94 -12.23
CA LEU A 33 -2.97 7.63 -12.81
C LEU A 33 -1.87 6.59 -12.56
N GLY A 34 -0.60 6.94 -12.80
CA GLY A 34 0.52 6.03 -12.55
C GLY A 34 0.58 5.52 -11.12
N CYS A 35 0.33 6.40 -10.14
CA CYS A 35 0.24 6.05 -8.72
C CYS A 35 -0.91 5.07 -8.45
N ASP A 36 -2.12 5.36 -8.98
CA ASP A 36 -3.30 4.50 -8.82
C ASP A 36 -3.05 3.09 -9.40
N LEU A 37 -2.45 3.01 -10.59
CA LEU A 37 -2.13 1.74 -11.26
C LEU A 37 -1.06 0.95 -10.50
N CYS A 38 0.02 1.59 -10.07
CA CYS A 38 1.07 0.94 -9.28
C CYS A 38 0.52 0.39 -7.96
N ARG A 39 -0.37 1.14 -7.30
CA ARG A 39 -1.03 0.71 -6.07
C ARG A 39 -1.92 -0.51 -6.30
N ILE A 40 -2.66 -0.55 -7.40
CA ILE A 40 -3.49 -1.71 -7.76
C ILE A 40 -2.62 -2.92 -8.03
N ILE A 41 -1.57 -2.81 -8.85
CA ILE A 41 -0.65 -3.92 -9.13
C ILE A 41 -0.07 -4.47 -7.82
N LEU A 42 0.39 -3.59 -6.94
CA LEU A 42 0.95 -3.95 -5.64
C LEU A 42 -0.09 -4.64 -4.73
N PHE A 43 -1.35 -4.19 -4.75
CA PHE A 43 -2.44 -4.81 -3.99
C PHE A 43 -2.71 -6.27 -4.42
N PHE A 44 -2.45 -6.62 -5.68
CA PHE A 44 -2.53 -8.00 -6.17
C PHE A 44 -1.26 -8.82 -5.92
N GLY A 45 -0.34 -8.32 -5.08
CA GLY A 45 0.89 -9.02 -4.71
C GLY A 45 1.95 -9.07 -5.82
N LEU A 46 1.83 -8.21 -6.83
CA LEU A 46 2.76 -8.13 -7.96
C LEU A 46 3.81 -7.04 -7.73
N ASN A 47 5.05 -7.35 -8.08
CA ASN A 47 6.18 -6.40 -8.09
C ASN A 47 6.45 -5.95 -9.52
N ILE A 48 6.66 -4.64 -9.72
CA ILE A 48 7.00 -4.06 -11.01
C ILE A 48 8.52 -4.08 -11.15
N VAL A 49 9.04 -4.80 -12.15
CA VAL A 49 10.50 -4.95 -12.40
C VAL A 49 11.00 -4.10 -13.56
N ARG A 50 10.08 -3.68 -14.43
CA ARG A 50 10.33 -2.72 -15.51
C ARG A 50 9.07 -1.91 -15.76
N GLY A 51 9.23 -0.66 -16.18
CA GLY A 51 8.13 0.19 -16.57
C GLY A 51 8.54 1.17 -17.67
N ASP A 52 7.68 1.39 -18.65
CA ASP A 52 7.83 2.44 -19.65
C ASP A 52 6.51 3.25 -19.68
N VAL A 53 6.60 4.58 -19.60
CA VAL A 53 5.44 5.49 -19.67
C VAL A 53 5.69 6.58 -20.70
N SER A 54 4.66 6.91 -21.46
CA SER A 54 4.60 8.02 -22.40
C SER A 54 3.22 8.64 -22.36
N THR A 55 3.13 9.97 -22.31
CA THR A 55 1.85 10.70 -22.38
C THR A 55 2.01 11.98 -23.17
N ASP A 56 0.96 12.36 -23.90
CA ASP A 56 0.83 13.68 -24.53
C ASP A 56 0.04 14.67 -23.65
N GLY A 57 -0.25 14.29 -22.40
CA GLY A 57 -1.07 15.02 -21.43
C GLY A 57 -2.58 14.82 -21.60
N LYS A 58 -3.02 14.12 -22.65
CA LYS A 58 -4.43 13.74 -22.88
C LYS A 58 -4.61 12.25 -22.92
N TRP A 59 -3.66 11.53 -23.48
CA TRP A 59 -3.59 10.08 -23.62
C TRP A 59 -2.25 9.60 -23.10
N CYS A 60 -2.29 8.48 -22.40
CA CYS A 60 -1.10 7.83 -21.90
C CYS A 60 -1.01 6.39 -22.44
N TYR A 61 0.23 5.97 -22.65
CA TYR A 61 0.61 4.61 -22.95
C TYR A 61 1.62 4.16 -21.88
N ILE A 62 1.23 3.17 -21.10
CA ILE A 62 2.01 2.68 -19.95
C ILE A 62 2.20 1.18 -20.11
N VAL A 63 3.42 0.70 -19.92
CA VAL A 63 3.75 -0.72 -19.92
C VAL A 63 4.46 -1.06 -18.63
N PHE A 64 3.97 -2.07 -17.92
CA PHE A 64 4.60 -2.63 -16.73
C PHE A 64 4.98 -4.09 -16.99
N TRP A 65 6.19 -4.46 -16.62
CA TRP A 65 6.60 -5.85 -16.50
C TRP A 65 6.55 -6.21 -15.04
N VAL A 66 5.77 -7.24 -14.72
CA VAL A 66 5.45 -7.61 -13.35
C VAL A 66 5.81 -9.06 -13.06
N VAL A 67 6.27 -9.30 -11.84
CA VAL A 67 6.55 -10.62 -11.29
C VAL A 67 5.78 -10.80 -9.99
N GLY A 68 5.40 -12.03 -9.67
CA GLY A 68 4.73 -12.35 -8.42
C GLY A 68 4.49 -13.85 -8.29
N GLU A 69 3.93 -14.26 -7.17
CA GLU A 69 3.66 -15.67 -6.89
C GLU A 69 2.52 -16.18 -7.78
N LYS A 70 2.88 -16.98 -8.80
CA LYS A 70 2.02 -17.31 -9.95
C LYS A 70 0.69 -17.99 -9.59
N SER A 71 0.63 -18.71 -8.47
CA SER A 71 -0.54 -19.49 -8.05
C SER A 71 -1.68 -18.66 -7.45
N ALA A 72 -1.43 -17.40 -7.04
CA ALA A 72 -2.39 -16.61 -6.27
C ALA A 72 -3.10 -15.49 -7.05
N VAL A 73 -2.60 -15.10 -8.24
CA VAL A 73 -3.03 -13.86 -8.88
C VAL A 73 -4.32 -14.04 -9.70
N ARG A 74 -5.39 -13.34 -9.29
CA ARG A 74 -6.67 -13.26 -10.02
C ARG A 74 -6.60 -12.25 -11.17
N TRP A 75 -5.94 -12.62 -12.28
CA TRP A 75 -5.71 -11.75 -13.44
C TRP A 75 -6.95 -11.06 -14.01
N SER A 76 -8.10 -11.76 -14.06
CA SER A 76 -9.36 -11.18 -14.56
C SER A 76 -9.88 -10.05 -13.66
N LEU A 77 -9.77 -10.22 -12.34
CA LEU A 77 -10.14 -9.20 -11.37
C LEU A 77 -9.14 -8.03 -11.40
N LEU A 78 -7.84 -8.31 -11.50
CA LEU A 78 -6.81 -7.28 -11.68
C LEU A 78 -7.11 -6.41 -12.92
N LYS A 79 -7.37 -7.02 -14.08
CA LYS A 79 -7.75 -6.30 -15.30
C LYS A 79 -8.95 -5.39 -15.05
N LYS A 80 -10.00 -5.90 -14.40
CA LYS A 80 -11.20 -5.12 -14.05
C LYS A 80 -10.87 -3.90 -13.16
N ARG A 81 -9.97 -4.05 -12.19
CA ARG A 81 -9.55 -2.96 -11.29
C ARG A 81 -8.71 -1.92 -11.99
N LEU A 82 -7.76 -2.34 -12.84
CA LEU A 82 -6.95 -1.44 -13.64
C LEU A 82 -7.82 -0.61 -14.60
N ILE A 83 -8.77 -1.26 -15.29
CA ILE A 83 -9.75 -0.55 -16.15
C ILE A 83 -10.56 0.45 -15.33
N GLY A 84 -11.03 0.06 -14.14
CA GLY A 84 -11.79 0.97 -13.25
C GLY A 84 -11.01 2.18 -12.75
N ALA A 85 -9.67 2.14 -12.78
CA ALA A 85 -8.82 3.28 -12.43
C ALA A 85 -8.58 4.22 -13.63
N CYS A 86 -8.71 3.72 -14.86
CA CYS A 86 -8.52 4.47 -16.09
C CYS A 86 -9.69 5.45 -16.30
N PRO A 87 -9.43 6.71 -16.72
CA PRO A 87 -10.50 7.62 -17.13
C PRO A 87 -11.28 7.08 -18.34
N CYS A 88 -12.57 7.42 -18.41
CA CYS A 88 -13.38 7.09 -19.59
C CYS A 88 -12.94 7.93 -20.80
N CYS A 89 -12.99 7.35 -22.00
CA CYS A 89 -12.66 8.06 -23.25
C CYS A 89 -13.49 9.34 -23.45
N SER A 90 -14.72 9.40 -22.94
CA SER A 90 -15.57 10.60 -22.97
C SER A 90 -14.96 11.80 -22.22
N SER A 91 -14.09 11.55 -21.24
CA SER A 91 -13.36 12.57 -20.49
C SER A 91 -12.30 13.29 -21.35
N ALA A 92 -11.78 12.63 -22.39
CA ALA A 92 -10.79 13.22 -23.31
C ALA A 92 -11.43 14.15 -24.37
N SER A 93 -12.75 14.08 -24.56
CA SER A 93 -13.49 14.80 -25.61
C SER A 93 -13.91 16.22 -25.21
N GLY A 94 -13.54 16.72 -24.03
CA GLY A 94 -13.91 18.06 -23.55
C GLY A 94 -15.39 18.22 -23.18
N ILE A 95 -16.22 17.19 -23.33
CA ILE A 95 -17.62 17.17 -22.88
C ILE A 95 -17.63 16.70 -21.42
N SER A 96 -17.28 17.63 -20.53
CA SER A 96 -17.44 17.44 -19.09
C SER A 96 -18.93 17.47 -18.76
N TYR A 97 -19.58 16.31 -18.71
CA TYR A 97 -20.78 16.20 -17.89
C TYR A 97 -20.32 16.47 -16.45
N TYR A 98 -20.77 17.60 -15.89
CA TYR A 98 -20.64 17.91 -14.48
C TYR A 98 -21.07 16.68 -13.67
N ARG A 99 -20.10 15.92 -13.15
CA ARG A 99 -20.38 14.81 -12.26
C ARG A 99 -20.61 15.42 -10.88
N ALA A 100 -21.87 15.69 -10.57
CA ALA A 100 -22.32 16.24 -9.28
C ALA A 100 -21.86 15.41 -8.05
N GLU A 101 -21.32 14.20 -8.27
CA GLU A 101 -20.76 13.32 -7.25
C GLU A 101 -19.42 13.80 -6.67
N LEU A 102 -18.70 14.72 -7.34
CA LEU A 102 -17.41 15.26 -6.87
C LEU A 102 -17.56 16.41 -5.83
N GLN A 103 -18.77 16.91 -5.58
CA GLN A 103 -19.02 18.02 -4.66
C GLN A 103 -19.61 17.60 -3.30
N ARG A 104 -19.85 16.30 -3.08
CA ARG A 104 -20.21 15.80 -1.76
C ARG A 104 -18.96 15.32 -1.04
N PRO A 105 -18.74 15.71 0.24
CA PRO A 105 -17.71 15.05 1.04
C PRO A 105 -18.01 13.54 0.98
N PRO A 106 -17.00 12.70 0.72
CA PRO A 106 -17.22 11.26 0.62
C PRO A 106 -17.85 10.78 1.92
N LYS A 107 -19.00 10.10 1.81
CA LYS A 107 -19.61 9.44 2.98
C LYS A 107 -18.54 8.50 3.56
N PRO A 108 -18.29 8.52 4.88
CA PRO A 108 -17.37 7.56 5.48
C PRO A 108 -17.86 6.14 5.15
N PRO A 109 -16.95 5.21 4.80
CA PRO A 109 -17.33 3.85 4.46
C PRO A 109 -18.01 3.18 5.64
N ASP A 110 -19.03 2.37 5.35
CA ASP A 110 -19.70 1.59 6.39
C ASP A 110 -18.70 0.58 6.97
N VAL A 111 -18.64 0.53 8.31
CA VAL A 111 -17.79 -0.41 9.04
C VAL A 111 -18.62 -1.62 9.45
N PHE A 112 -18.06 -2.80 9.28
CA PHE A 112 -18.68 -4.07 9.63
C PHE A 112 -17.84 -4.76 10.70
N LEU A 113 -18.51 -5.43 11.62
CA LEU A 113 -17.90 -6.29 12.62
C LEU A 113 -18.04 -7.73 12.16
N LEU A 114 -16.90 -8.33 11.80
CA LEU A 114 -16.75 -9.74 11.55
C LEU A 114 -16.30 -10.40 12.87
N LYS A 115 -17.15 -11.27 13.42
CA LYS A 115 -16.87 -12.10 14.59
C LYS A 115 -16.49 -13.50 14.10
N LEU A 116 -15.29 -13.95 14.43
CA LEU A 116 -14.78 -15.25 14.01
C LEU A 116 -14.45 -16.10 15.25
N CYS A 117 -15.14 -17.23 15.38
CA CYS A 117 -14.85 -18.24 16.39
C CYS A 117 -14.11 -19.41 15.74
N CYS A 118 -12.93 -19.77 16.26
CA CYS A 118 -12.19 -20.91 15.76
C CYS A 118 -11.25 -21.52 16.81
N PHE A 119 -10.77 -22.73 16.56
CA PHE A 119 -9.70 -23.31 17.37
C PHE A 119 -8.37 -22.63 17.04
N ASP A 120 -7.61 -22.27 18.09
CA ASP A 120 -6.35 -21.55 17.90
C ASP A 120 -5.33 -22.38 17.13
N ARG A 121 -4.59 -21.72 16.25
CA ARG A 121 -3.40 -22.27 15.62
C ARG A 121 -2.44 -21.17 15.19
N ALA A 122 -1.15 -21.49 15.22
CA ALA A 122 -0.11 -20.56 14.78
C ALA A 122 -0.38 -20.05 13.35
N GLY A 123 -0.44 -18.73 13.21
CA GLY A 123 -0.63 -18.07 11.91
C GLY A 123 -2.08 -17.97 11.42
N LEU A 124 -3.07 -18.33 12.24
CA LEU A 124 -4.49 -18.18 11.93
C LEU A 124 -4.86 -16.76 11.46
N LEU A 125 -4.41 -15.74 12.20
CA LEU A 125 -4.68 -14.34 11.85
C LEU A 125 -4.14 -13.96 10.47
N HIS A 126 -2.98 -14.50 10.08
CA HIS A 126 -2.41 -14.27 8.75
C HIS A 126 -3.28 -14.90 7.66
N ASP A 127 -3.74 -16.13 7.87
CA ASP A 127 -4.59 -16.85 6.90
C ASP A 127 -5.93 -16.10 6.71
N VAL A 128 -6.55 -15.65 7.81
CA VAL A 128 -7.76 -14.80 7.77
C VAL A 128 -7.49 -13.48 7.06
N THR A 129 -6.38 -12.82 7.36
CA THR A 129 -6.00 -11.55 6.71
C THR A 129 -5.80 -11.75 5.21
N GLY A 130 -5.25 -12.89 4.78
CA GLY A 130 -5.12 -13.26 3.38
C GLY A 130 -6.48 -13.34 2.67
N VAL A 131 -7.43 -14.08 3.24
CA VAL A 131 -8.79 -14.19 2.69
C VAL A 131 -9.47 -12.83 2.59
N LEU A 132 -9.40 -12.02 3.66
CA LEU A 132 -9.98 -10.68 3.65
C LEU A 132 -9.35 -9.79 2.57
N CYS A 133 -8.03 -9.86 2.38
CA CYS A 133 -7.33 -9.14 1.32
C CYS A 133 -7.77 -9.61 -0.08
N GLU A 134 -7.88 -10.92 -0.32
CA GLU A 134 -8.36 -11.48 -1.60
C GLU A 134 -9.80 -11.07 -1.93
N LEU A 135 -10.61 -10.89 -0.89
CA LEU A 135 -11.96 -10.37 -1.02
C LEU A 135 -12.00 -8.85 -1.16
N GLU A 136 -10.89 -8.12 -1.05
CA GLU A 136 -10.84 -6.64 -1.04
C GLU A 136 -11.54 -6.00 0.18
N LEU A 137 -11.54 -6.71 1.30
CA LEU A 137 -11.98 -6.24 2.61
C LEU A 137 -10.77 -5.68 3.37
N THR A 138 -10.90 -4.45 3.86
CA THR A 138 -9.82 -3.76 4.60
C THR A 138 -10.08 -3.86 6.09
N ILE A 139 -9.11 -4.32 6.86
CA ILE A 139 -9.15 -4.33 8.33
C ILE A 139 -8.85 -2.92 8.84
N LYS A 140 -9.60 -2.46 9.83
CA LYS A 140 -9.37 -1.22 10.59
C LYS A 140 -8.89 -1.50 11.99
N LYS A 141 -9.41 -2.57 12.59
CA LYS A 141 -9.04 -3.01 13.93
C LYS A 141 -9.29 -4.50 14.03
N VAL A 142 -8.40 -5.19 14.74
CA VAL A 142 -8.59 -6.58 15.16
C VAL A 142 -8.31 -6.69 16.65
N LYS A 143 -9.18 -7.39 17.35
CA LYS A 143 -8.96 -7.83 18.72
C LYS A 143 -8.98 -9.34 18.74
N VAL A 144 -7.87 -9.94 19.16
CA VAL A 144 -7.73 -11.38 19.34
C VAL A 144 -7.99 -11.67 20.82
N SER A 145 -8.74 -12.72 21.11
CA SER A 145 -9.03 -13.11 22.49
C SER A 145 -9.16 -14.61 22.57
N THR A 146 -8.23 -15.24 23.30
CA THR A 146 -8.23 -16.68 23.52
C THR A 146 -9.02 -16.99 24.78
N THR A 147 -10.00 -17.88 24.68
CA THR A 147 -10.83 -18.34 25.78
C THR A 147 -10.14 -19.48 26.55
N PRO A 148 -10.47 -19.70 27.84
CA PRO A 148 -9.83 -20.75 28.65
C PRO A 148 -9.99 -22.18 28.10
N ASP A 149 -10.98 -22.42 27.25
CA ASP A 149 -11.21 -23.69 26.55
C ASP A 149 -10.38 -23.84 25.25
N GLY A 150 -9.42 -22.95 25.00
CA GLY A 150 -8.49 -23.01 23.86
C GLY A 150 -9.08 -22.57 22.52
N LYS A 151 -10.23 -21.89 22.53
CA LYS A 151 -10.81 -21.26 21.34
C LYS A 151 -10.36 -19.83 21.24
N VAL A 152 -10.40 -19.29 20.02
CA VAL A 152 -10.12 -17.89 19.73
C VAL A 152 -11.39 -17.23 19.26
N MET A 153 -11.65 -16.05 19.82
CA MET A 153 -12.71 -15.14 19.42
C MET A 153 -12.10 -13.86 18.87
N ASP A 154 -12.01 -13.81 17.55
CA ASP A 154 -11.45 -12.69 16.83
C ASP A 154 -12.55 -11.73 16.39
N LEU A 155 -12.35 -10.45 16.71
CA LEU A 155 -13.25 -9.36 16.33
C LEU A 155 -12.55 -8.47 15.33
N PHE A 156 -12.96 -8.55 14.07
CA PHE A 156 -12.44 -7.74 12.97
C PHE A 156 -13.41 -6.61 12.64
N PHE A 157 -12.95 -5.38 12.73
CA PHE A 157 -13.63 -4.21 12.19
C PHE A 157 -13.13 -4.00 10.76
N ILE A 158 -14.01 -4.21 9.77
CA ILE A 158 -13.66 -4.23 8.35
C ILE A 158 -14.50 -3.25 7.53
N THR A 159 -13.94 -2.79 6.41
CA THR A 159 -14.63 -1.99 5.38
C THR A 159 -14.53 -2.69 4.02
N ASP A 160 -15.57 -2.64 3.20
CA ASP A 160 -15.58 -3.28 1.88
C ASP A 160 -15.26 -2.28 0.77
N THR A 161 -14.13 -2.48 0.08
CA THR A 161 -13.72 -1.65 -1.07
C THR A 161 -14.73 -1.75 -2.23
N ARG A 162 -15.52 -2.83 -2.27
CA ARG A 162 -16.55 -3.03 -3.29
C ARG A 162 -17.88 -2.39 -2.90
N GLU A 163 -18.03 -1.95 -1.65
CA GLU A 163 -19.28 -1.41 -1.09
C GLU A 163 -20.47 -2.39 -1.20
N LEU A 164 -20.24 -3.70 -1.19
CA LEU A 164 -21.28 -4.73 -1.37
C LEU A 164 -21.56 -5.54 -0.09
N LEU A 165 -20.77 -5.37 0.98
CA LEU A 165 -20.87 -6.18 2.21
C LEU A 165 -22.18 -5.96 2.99
N HIS A 166 -22.94 -4.92 2.67
CA HIS A 166 -24.31 -4.77 3.16
C HIS A 166 -25.26 -5.86 2.62
N THR A 167 -24.97 -6.43 1.44
CA THR A 167 -25.77 -7.50 0.84
C THR A 167 -25.57 -8.83 1.57
N SER A 168 -26.62 -9.67 1.61
CA SER A 168 -26.53 -11.01 2.20
C SER A 168 -25.56 -11.91 1.44
N LYS A 169 -25.67 -11.90 0.10
CA LYS A 169 -24.80 -12.70 -0.79
C LYS A 169 -23.32 -12.45 -0.55
N ARG A 170 -22.90 -11.17 -0.44
CA ARG A 170 -21.49 -10.83 -0.20
C ARG A 170 -20.99 -11.32 1.16
N ARG A 171 -21.86 -11.33 2.18
CA ARG A 171 -21.53 -11.84 3.52
C ARG A 171 -21.43 -13.36 3.53
N GLU A 172 -22.34 -14.04 2.85
CA GLU A 172 -22.31 -15.49 2.64
C GLU A 172 -21.04 -15.92 1.89
N ASP A 173 -20.75 -15.30 0.73
CA ASP A 173 -19.52 -15.54 -0.04
C ASP A 173 -18.26 -15.34 0.82
N THR A 174 -18.27 -14.32 1.71
CA THR A 174 -17.14 -14.04 2.62
C THR A 174 -16.98 -15.13 3.66
N SER A 175 -18.08 -15.58 4.27
CA SER A 175 -18.09 -16.68 5.24
C SER A 175 -17.62 -17.98 4.61
N ASP A 176 -18.06 -18.28 3.39
CA ASP A 176 -17.67 -19.48 2.65
C ASP A 176 -16.18 -19.50 2.32
N CYS A 177 -15.62 -18.36 1.89
CA CYS A 177 -14.18 -18.24 1.67
C CYS A 177 -13.36 -18.41 2.95
N LEU A 178 -13.82 -17.85 4.07
CA LEU A 178 -13.18 -18.04 5.38
C LEU A 178 -13.25 -19.51 5.81
N LYS A 179 -14.39 -20.17 5.60
CA LYS A 179 -14.56 -21.59 5.90
C LYS A 179 -13.68 -22.49 5.04
N ALA A 180 -13.52 -22.16 3.77
CA ALA A 180 -12.62 -22.89 2.88
C ALA A 180 -11.15 -22.76 3.31
N ALA A 181 -10.73 -21.60 3.81
CA ALA A 181 -9.35 -21.35 4.23
C ALA A 181 -9.01 -21.89 5.62
N ILE A 182 -9.94 -21.78 6.57
CA ILE A 182 -9.75 -22.19 7.98
C ILE A 182 -10.08 -23.68 8.17
N GLY A 183 -11.01 -24.22 7.38
CA GLY A 183 -11.45 -25.62 7.45
C GLY A 183 -12.27 -25.92 8.71
N GLU A 184 -12.17 -27.16 9.19
CA GLU A 184 -12.92 -27.68 10.35
C GLU A 184 -12.60 -26.96 11.67
N ALA A 185 -11.54 -26.14 11.71
CA ALA A 185 -11.21 -25.32 12.88
C ALA A 185 -12.20 -24.17 13.10
N MET A 186 -12.98 -23.78 12.08
CA MET A 186 -13.95 -22.68 12.15
C MET A 186 -15.25 -23.13 12.81
N ILE A 187 -15.61 -22.47 13.91
CA ILE A 187 -16.81 -22.77 14.71
C ILE A 187 -17.99 -21.88 14.27
N SER A 188 -17.77 -20.57 14.15
CA SER A 188 -18.80 -19.62 13.72
C SER A 188 -18.20 -18.38 13.07
N CYS A 189 -18.99 -17.72 12.22
CA CYS A 189 -18.63 -16.49 11.55
C CYS A 189 -19.85 -15.64 11.29
N ASP A 190 -19.86 -14.46 11.91
CA ASP A 190 -20.98 -13.52 11.85
C ASP A 190 -20.49 -12.17 11.37
N ILE A 191 -21.21 -11.56 10.43
CA ILE A 191 -20.89 -10.23 9.89
C ILE A 191 -22.06 -9.30 10.13
N GLU A 192 -21.84 -8.30 10.99
CA GLU A 192 -22.82 -7.32 11.41
C GLU A 192 -22.40 -5.92 10.96
N ILE A 193 -23.35 -5.06 10.62
CA ILE A 193 -23.06 -3.64 10.38
C ILE A 193 -22.86 -2.94 11.73
N VAL A 194 -21.79 -2.16 11.84
CA VAL A 194 -21.52 -1.37 13.05
C VAL A 194 -22.24 -0.04 12.93
N GLY A 195 -23.04 0.31 13.95
CA GLY A 195 -23.75 1.59 13.98
C GLY A 195 -22.80 2.80 13.93
N PRO A 196 -23.24 3.94 13.38
CA PRO A 196 -22.39 5.12 13.15
C PRO A 196 -21.73 5.68 14.43
N GLU A 197 -22.31 5.39 15.61
CA GLU A 197 -21.81 5.82 16.92
C GLU A 197 -20.46 5.19 17.30
N ILE A 198 -20.22 3.93 16.90
CA ILE A 198 -18.94 3.23 17.14
C ILE A 198 -17.90 3.62 16.07
N THR A 199 -18.36 3.95 14.85
CA THR A 199 -17.50 4.45 13.76
C THR A 199 -16.90 5.80 14.10
N ALA A 200 -17.67 6.70 14.74
CA ALA A 200 -17.19 8.01 15.19
C ALA A 200 -16.06 7.91 16.23
N CYS A 201 -16.15 7.00 17.21
CA CYS A 201 -15.11 6.78 18.22
C CYS A 201 -13.80 6.19 17.64
N SER A 202 -13.85 5.58 16.45
CA SER A 202 -12.65 5.14 15.73
C SER A 202 -12.06 6.19 14.79
N GLN A 203 -12.85 7.23 14.46
CA GLN A 203 -12.48 8.36 13.59
C GLN A 203 -12.11 9.63 14.35
N GLU A 204 -12.26 9.66 15.68
CA GLU A 204 -11.68 10.72 16.50
C GLU A 204 -10.16 10.72 16.29
N CYS A 205 -9.72 11.64 15.43
CA CYS A 205 -8.33 12.02 15.27
C CYS A 205 -7.83 12.34 16.66
N SER A 206 -7.08 11.42 17.28
CA SER A 206 -6.53 11.65 18.61
C SER A 206 -5.43 12.69 18.46
N PHE A 207 -5.80 13.97 18.55
CA PHE A 207 -4.92 15.13 18.70
C PHE A 207 -4.09 15.08 19.99
N LEU A 208 -3.97 13.92 20.63
CA LEU A 208 -3.07 13.70 21.75
C LEU A 208 -1.73 13.22 21.18
N PRO A 209 -0.67 14.03 21.25
CA PRO A 209 0.66 13.55 20.94
C PRO A 209 1.06 12.56 22.03
N ASN A 210 1.09 11.27 21.71
CA ASN A 210 2.04 10.38 22.38
C ASN A 210 3.43 10.85 21.92
N SER A 211 3.99 11.84 22.62
CA SER A 211 5.25 12.52 22.27
C SER A 211 6.41 11.55 22.05
N ILE A 212 6.38 10.40 22.73
CA ILE A 212 7.36 9.31 22.59
C ILE A 212 7.23 8.62 21.23
N THR A 213 6.02 8.26 20.81
CA THR A 213 5.79 7.58 19.52
C THR A 213 6.00 8.50 18.33
N ASP A 214 5.60 9.77 18.46
CA ASP A 214 5.85 10.75 17.41
C ASP A 214 7.34 11.05 17.26
N GLY A 215 8.10 11.18 18.35
CA GLY A 215 9.56 11.34 18.26
C GLY A 215 10.26 10.18 17.55
N LEU A 216 9.88 8.93 17.87
CA LEU A 216 10.43 7.72 17.24
C LEU A 216 10.08 7.60 15.75
N LEU A 217 8.90 8.09 15.36
CA LEU A 217 8.47 8.10 13.96
C LEU A 217 8.98 9.33 13.21
N ILE A 218 9.15 10.49 13.85
CA ILE A 218 9.55 11.78 13.23
C ILE A 218 11.04 11.92 13.05
N ALA A 219 11.87 11.25 13.85
CA ALA A 219 13.33 11.40 13.82
C ALA A 219 13.91 11.18 12.41
N ASP A 220 14.01 12.28 11.68
CA ASP A 220 14.77 12.47 10.45
C ASP A 220 16.24 12.81 10.77
N ASP A 221 16.65 12.66 12.04
CA ASP A 221 17.94 13.16 12.50
C ASP A 221 19.11 12.31 12.02
N ASP A 222 20.07 13.05 11.48
CA ASP A 222 21.45 12.74 11.18
C ASP A 222 22.28 12.37 12.43
N ASP A 223 21.65 12.09 13.57
CA ASP A 223 22.29 11.75 14.85
C ASP A 223 21.90 10.34 15.33
N GLU A 224 22.90 9.45 15.34
CA GLU A 224 23.01 8.19 16.08
C GLU A 224 21.80 7.22 16.07
N VAL A 225 21.55 6.58 14.92
CA VAL A 225 20.79 5.31 14.87
C VAL A 225 21.76 4.12 14.95
N PRO A 226 21.50 3.09 15.80
CA PRO A 226 22.32 1.89 15.85
C PRO A 226 22.44 1.24 14.46
N SER A 227 23.68 1.09 14.05
CA SER A 227 24.15 0.57 12.79
C SER A 227 23.90 -0.95 12.64
N SER A 228 22.82 -1.35 11.99
CA SER A 228 22.70 -2.72 11.45
C SER A 228 21.89 -2.86 10.16
N LEU A 229 21.05 -1.89 9.78
CA LEU A 229 20.31 -1.92 8.52
C LEU A 229 20.96 -0.97 7.52
N THR A 230 21.90 -1.49 6.73
CA THR A 230 22.72 -0.73 5.76
C THR A 230 21.89 0.20 4.88
N SER A 231 22.00 1.51 5.08
CA SER A 231 21.42 2.53 4.20
C SER A 231 22.17 2.52 2.87
N THR A 232 21.59 1.85 1.86
CA THR A 232 22.03 2.01 0.48
C THR A 232 21.78 3.45 0.04
N PRO A 233 22.75 4.13 -0.58
CA PRO A 233 22.60 5.53 -0.97
C PRO A 233 21.47 5.67 -2.00
N VAL A 234 20.49 6.51 -1.68
CA VAL A 234 19.52 7.03 -2.64
C VAL A 234 20.12 8.28 -3.24
N SER A 235 20.18 8.36 -4.57
CA SER A 235 20.59 9.57 -5.28
C SER A 235 19.49 10.02 -6.22
N VAL A 236 19.11 11.29 -6.11
CA VAL A 236 18.15 11.92 -7.03
C VAL A 236 18.83 13.10 -7.70
N THR A 237 19.00 13.03 -9.02
CA THR A 237 19.57 14.12 -9.82
C THR A 237 18.50 14.75 -10.71
N MET A 238 18.69 16.04 -10.99
CA MET A 238 17.78 16.83 -11.81
C MET A 238 18.60 17.44 -12.95
N ASP A 239 18.17 17.23 -14.19
CA ASP A 239 18.84 17.78 -15.38
C ASP A 239 17.84 18.50 -16.29
N ASN A 240 18.19 19.74 -16.65
CA ASN A 240 17.43 20.60 -17.55
C ASN A 240 18.09 20.76 -18.93
N SER A 241 19.18 20.06 -19.24
CA SER A 241 19.92 20.20 -20.50
C SER A 241 19.37 19.31 -21.62
N LEU A 242 18.83 18.13 -21.28
CA LEU A 242 18.46 17.08 -22.24
C LEU A 242 17.12 17.29 -22.95
N SER A 243 16.27 18.21 -22.48
CA SER A 243 15.00 18.53 -23.11
C SER A 243 14.69 20.02 -22.99
N PRO A 244 14.22 20.70 -24.04
CA PRO A 244 13.82 22.10 -23.93
C PRO A 244 12.55 22.28 -23.07
N GLY A 245 11.66 21.28 -23.05
CA GLY A 245 10.34 21.37 -22.41
C GLY A 245 10.20 20.66 -21.06
N HIS A 246 11.13 19.75 -20.71
CA HIS A 246 11.01 18.89 -19.54
C HIS A 246 12.24 18.97 -18.65
N THR A 247 12.05 18.63 -17.38
CA THR A 247 13.13 18.36 -16.42
C THR A 247 13.31 16.86 -16.32
N LEU A 248 14.52 16.35 -16.53
CA LEU A 248 14.84 14.96 -16.28
C LEU A 248 15.12 14.78 -14.79
N VAL A 249 14.42 13.85 -14.15
CA VAL A 249 14.72 13.34 -12.82
C VAL A 249 15.32 11.96 -12.98
N GLN A 250 16.53 11.76 -12.47
CA GLN A 250 17.15 10.43 -12.43
C GLN A 250 17.23 9.98 -10.98
N ILE A 251 16.70 8.80 -10.71
CA ILE A 251 16.64 8.21 -9.37
C ILE A 251 17.42 6.92 -9.43
N MET A 252 18.39 6.77 -8.52
CA MET A 252 19.08 5.52 -8.28
C MET A 252 18.91 5.13 -6.82
N CYS A 253 18.38 3.94 -6.57
CA CYS A 253 18.21 3.43 -5.22
C CYS A 253 18.17 1.90 -5.19
N LYS A 254 18.09 1.34 -3.98
CA LYS A 254 17.86 -0.09 -3.79
C LYS A 254 16.40 -0.43 -4.08
N ASP A 255 16.20 -1.43 -4.91
CA ASP A 255 14.90 -1.96 -5.25
C ASP A 255 14.21 -2.56 -4.02
N HIS A 256 12.91 -2.40 -3.96
CA HIS A 256 12.06 -2.92 -2.91
C HIS A 256 10.63 -3.06 -3.41
N LYS A 257 9.87 -3.94 -2.76
CA LYS A 257 8.43 -4.11 -2.98
C LYS A 257 7.77 -2.74 -2.93
N GLY A 258 7.01 -2.39 -3.97
CA GLY A 258 6.26 -1.13 -4.03
C GLY A 258 7.07 0.14 -4.39
N LEU A 259 8.35 0.04 -4.75
CA LEU A 259 9.19 1.19 -5.08
C LEU A 259 8.54 2.19 -6.07
N LEU A 260 8.00 1.70 -7.18
CA LEU A 260 7.39 2.59 -8.17
C LEU A 260 6.13 3.28 -7.63
N TYR A 261 5.37 2.64 -6.73
CA TYR A 261 4.26 3.28 -6.04
C TYR A 261 4.76 4.42 -5.13
N ASP A 262 5.83 4.19 -4.37
CA ASP A 262 6.40 5.20 -3.46
C ASP A 262 6.90 6.44 -4.23
N ILE A 263 7.58 6.25 -5.37
CA ILE A 263 7.98 7.35 -6.28
C ILE A 263 6.75 8.07 -6.82
N MET A 264 5.78 7.33 -7.38
CA MET A 264 4.60 7.91 -8.02
C MET A 264 3.69 8.63 -7.03
N ARG A 265 3.61 8.18 -5.77
CA ARG A 265 2.93 8.86 -4.67
C ARG A 265 3.54 10.25 -4.46
N THR A 266 4.86 10.31 -4.26
CA THR A 266 5.55 11.59 -4.01
C THR A 266 5.34 12.57 -5.18
N LEU A 267 5.44 12.10 -6.42
CA LEU A 267 5.20 12.95 -7.59
C LEU A 267 3.75 13.44 -7.67
N LYS A 268 2.78 12.57 -7.35
CA LYS A 268 1.35 12.92 -7.30
C LYS A 268 1.08 14.00 -6.25
N ASP A 269 1.63 13.86 -5.04
CA ASP A 269 1.43 14.82 -3.95
C ASP A 269 2.01 16.21 -4.28
N TYR A 270 3.09 16.26 -5.07
CA TYR A 270 3.69 17.50 -5.57
C TYR A 270 3.05 18.02 -6.86
N SER A 271 1.96 17.40 -7.33
CA SER A 271 1.26 17.76 -8.57
C SER A 271 2.18 17.77 -9.80
N ILE A 272 3.11 16.81 -9.86
CA ILE A 272 4.05 16.65 -10.96
C ILE A 272 3.46 15.70 -12.00
N GLN A 273 3.58 16.08 -13.28
CA GLN A 273 3.20 15.24 -14.41
C GLN A 273 4.44 14.61 -15.03
N ILE A 274 4.34 13.33 -15.38
CA ILE A 274 5.41 12.58 -16.04
C ILE A 274 5.03 12.49 -17.51
N SER A 275 5.82 13.08 -18.40
CA SER A 275 5.60 13.02 -19.85
C SER A 275 6.21 11.75 -20.45
N TYR A 276 7.41 11.39 -19.99
CA TYR A 276 8.08 10.15 -20.36
C TYR A 276 8.76 9.57 -19.13
N GLY A 277 8.81 8.25 -19.04
CA GLY A 277 9.49 7.61 -17.93
C GLY A 277 9.95 6.21 -18.28
N ARG A 278 11.11 5.84 -17.76
CA ARG A 278 11.68 4.51 -17.86
C ARG A 278 12.12 4.05 -16.49
N PHE A 279 11.69 2.86 -16.11
CA PHE A 279 12.03 2.18 -14.88
C PHE A 279 12.76 0.88 -15.23
N THR A 280 13.96 0.68 -14.70
CA THR A 280 14.73 -0.54 -14.91
C THR A 280 15.36 -1.02 -13.61
N THR A 281 15.12 -2.29 -13.26
CA THR A 281 15.87 -2.97 -12.20
C THR A 281 17.07 -3.70 -12.82
N LYS A 282 18.28 -3.46 -12.31
CA LYS A 282 19.50 -4.16 -12.76
C LYS A 282 19.54 -5.56 -12.13
N GLN A 283 19.58 -6.60 -12.98
CA GLN A 283 19.69 -7.99 -12.54
C GLN A 283 20.94 -8.18 -11.66
N GLY A 284 20.76 -8.77 -10.48
CA GLY A 284 21.84 -9.25 -9.60
C GLY A 284 22.37 -8.29 -8.53
N ARG A 285 21.95 -7.00 -8.48
CA ARG A 285 22.43 -6.04 -7.46
C ARG A 285 21.34 -5.37 -6.62
N ASN A 286 20.06 -5.71 -6.82
CA ASN A 286 18.91 -5.01 -6.22
C ASN A 286 18.99 -3.49 -6.36
N ASN A 287 19.62 -2.99 -7.43
CA ASN A 287 19.69 -1.56 -7.71
C ASN A 287 18.77 -1.27 -8.88
N CYS A 288 18.03 -0.19 -8.77
CA CYS A 288 17.15 0.31 -9.80
C CYS A 288 17.63 1.66 -10.31
N GLU A 289 17.28 1.94 -11.56
CA GLU A 289 17.53 3.20 -12.24
C GLU A 289 16.20 3.63 -12.87
N ILE A 290 15.78 4.84 -12.51
CA ILE A 290 14.54 5.44 -12.98
C ILE A 290 14.85 6.79 -13.60
N ASP A 291 14.48 6.97 -14.86
CA ASP A 291 14.57 8.22 -15.59
C ASP A 291 13.16 8.75 -15.86
N LEU A 292 12.83 9.94 -15.38
CA LEU A 292 11.51 10.56 -15.56
C LEU A 292 11.65 11.96 -16.17
N PHE A 293 11.06 12.19 -17.33
CA PHE A 293 10.87 13.52 -17.89
C PHE A 293 9.58 14.11 -17.34
N ILE A 294 9.74 15.10 -16.47
CA ILE A 294 8.63 15.70 -15.73
C ILE A 294 8.37 17.15 -16.13
N VAL A 295 7.13 17.57 -15.88
CA VAL A 295 6.69 18.97 -15.87
C VAL A 295 5.84 19.22 -14.62
N HIS A 296 5.72 20.48 -14.24
CA HIS A 296 4.78 20.89 -13.20
C HIS A 296 3.34 20.84 -13.74
N SER A 297 2.34 20.92 -12.87
CA SER A 297 0.91 20.85 -13.24
C SER A 297 0.43 21.93 -14.22
N ASP A 298 1.18 23.03 -14.37
CA ASP A 298 0.93 24.06 -15.38
C ASP A 298 1.57 23.76 -16.74
N GLY A 299 2.10 22.53 -16.92
CA GLY A 299 2.77 22.08 -18.14
C GLY A 299 4.16 22.70 -18.35
N LYS A 300 4.67 23.45 -17.36
CA LYS A 300 5.97 24.11 -17.47
C LYS A 300 7.08 23.26 -16.88
N LYS A 301 8.26 23.45 -17.47
CA LYS A 301 9.51 22.89 -16.97
C LYS A 301 9.86 23.41 -15.58
N MET A 302 10.40 22.54 -14.73
CA MET A 302 10.84 22.91 -13.39
C MET A 302 12.25 23.51 -13.47
N VAL A 303 12.32 24.84 -13.52
CA VAL A 303 13.61 25.58 -13.63
C VAL A 303 14.11 26.09 -12.28
N ASP A 304 13.21 26.29 -11.32
CA ASP A 304 13.52 26.81 -10.00
C ASP A 304 14.38 25.82 -9.17
N PRO A 305 15.64 26.14 -8.84
CA PRO A 305 16.52 25.25 -8.10
C PRO A 305 16.00 24.90 -6.70
N SER A 306 15.23 25.79 -6.07
CA SER A 306 14.66 25.55 -4.74
C SER A 306 13.59 24.45 -4.79
N LYS A 307 12.73 24.46 -5.82
CA LYS A 307 11.71 23.44 -6.07
C LYS A 307 12.34 22.10 -6.46
N GLN A 308 13.37 22.13 -7.30
CA GLN A 308 14.14 20.94 -7.67
C GLN A 308 14.77 20.28 -6.43
N LYS A 309 15.44 21.07 -5.58
CA LYS A 309 16.05 20.58 -4.35
C LYS A 309 14.99 20.04 -3.38
N ALA A 310 13.87 20.75 -3.21
CA ALA A 310 12.78 20.30 -2.33
C ALA A 310 12.21 18.94 -2.79
N LEU A 311 11.97 18.78 -4.10
CA LEU A 311 11.50 17.51 -4.66
C LEU A 311 12.55 16.40 -4.53
N ALA A 312 13.81 16.69 -4.83
CA ALA A 312 14.89 15.70 -4.71
C ALA A 312 15.06 15.23 -3.27
N SER A 313 15.16 16.15 -2.31
CA SER A 313 15.25 15.82 -0.87
C SER A 313 14.01 15.05 -0.39
N ARG A 314 12.83 15.37 -0.93
CA ARG A 314 11.60 14.63 -0.62
C ARG A 314 11.67 13.19 -1.12
N LEU A 315 12.03 12.97 -2.38
CA LEU A 315 12.18 11.64 -2.96
C LEU A 315 13.26 10.84 -2.21
N GLU A 316 14.38 11.47 -1.86
CA GLU A 316 15.43 10.82 -1.08
C GLU A 316 14.93 10.35 0.30
N SER A 317 14.23 11.21 1.04
CA SER A 317 13.65 10.86 2.35
C SER A 317 12.66 9.70 2.24
N GLU A 318 11.74 9.77 1.28
CA GLU A 318 10.70 8.75 1.05
C GLU A 318 11.29 7.40 0.64
N LEU A 319 12.36 7.40 -0.16
CA LEU A 319 13.00 6.16 -0.62
C LEU A 319 14.00 5.57 0.37
N ARG A 320 14.55 6.38 1.29
CA ARG A 320 15.41 5.89 2.37
C ARG A 320 14.61 5.09 3.41
N ARG A 321 13.40 5.55 3.75
CA ARG A 321 12.49 4.89 4.69
C ARG A 321 11.04 4.90 4.17
N PRO A 322 10.69 4.07 3.17
CA PRO A 322 9.34 4.04 2.58
C PRO A 322 8.25 3.69 3.59
N LEU A 323 8.61 2.87 4.57
CA LEU A 323 7.83 2.57 5.76
C LEU A 323 8.71 2.85 6.98
N ARG A 324 8.11 3.11 8.14
CA ARG A 324 8.85 3.26 9.40
C ARG A 324 8.42 2.13 10.33
N VAL A 325 9.37 1.30 10.78
CA VAL A 325 9.10 0.18 11.69
C VAL A 325 9.83 0.45 12.99
N ALA A 326 9.15 0.30 14.12
CA ALA A 326 9.74 0.44 15.43
C ALA A 326 9.05 -0.52 16.41
N LEU A 327 9.83 -1.13 17.29
CA LEU A 327 9.29 -1.91 18.40
C LEU A 327 9.42 -1.12 19.71
N VAL A 328 8.30 -0.76 20.31
CA VAL A 328 8.25 0.07 21.52
C VAL A 328 7.79 -0.72 22.74
N SER A 329 8.22 -0.28 23.93
CA SER A 329 7.72 -0.81 25.20
C SER A 329 6.65 0.10 25.77
N ARG A 330 5.58 -0.49 26.28
CA ARG A 330 4.54 0.23 27.01
C ARG A 330 4.34 -0.41 28.38
N GLY A 331 5.22 -0.09 29.32
CA GLY A 331 5.30 -0.81 30.59
C GLY A 331 5.82 -2.24 30.36
N PRO A 332 5.10 -3.30 30.80
CA PRO A 332 5.51 -4.69 30.54
C PRO A 332 5.27 -5.12 29.08
N ASP A 333 4.39 -4.42 28.36
CA ASP A 333 3.92 -4.85 27.04
C ASP A 333 4.89 -4.43 25.92
N ALA A 334 4.96 -5.24 24.87
CA ALA A 334 5.68 -4.93 23.65
C ALA A 334 4.71 -4.62 22.50
N GLU A 335 4.89 -3.47 21.86
CA GLU A 335 4.04 -3.00 20.76
C GLU A 335 4.90 -2.73 19.52
N LEU A 336 4.56 -3.42 18.42
CA LEU A 336 5.13 -3.15 17.11
C LEU A 336 4.35 -2.04 16.44
N ILE A 337 5.09 -1.03 15.96
CA ILE A 337 4.54 0.13 15.27
C ILE A 337 5.10 0.13 13.85
N VAL A 338 4.20 0.14 12.87
CA VAL A 338 4.55 0.35 11.46
C VAL A 338 3.79 1.58 10.96
N ALA A 339 4.50 2.60 10.50
CA ALA A 339 3.90 3.79 9.89
C ALA A 339 4.03 3.72 8.37
N ASN A 340 2.87 3.77 7.70
CA ASN A 340 2.72 3.76 6.25
C ASN A 340 2.33 5.16 5.77
N PRO A 341 3.17 5.87 5.00
CA PRO A 341 2.81 7.17 4.46
C PRO A 341 1.58 7.06 3.55
N VAL A 342 0.67 8.02 3.69
CA VAL A 342 -0.61 8.05 2.97
C VAL A 342 -0.57 9.17 1.94
N GLU A 343 -1.07 8.88 0.73
CA GLU A 343 -1.33 9.91 -0.29
C GLU A 343 -2.30 10.98 0.24
N LEU A 344 -2.29 12.17 -0.37
CA LEU A 344 -3.35 13.17 -0.11
C LEU A 344 -4.78 12.65 -0.38
N SER A 345 -4.91 11.57 -1.17
CA SER A 345 -6.18 10.88 -1.41
C SER A 345 -6.66 9.97 -0.26
N GLY A 346 -5.87 9.86 0.82
CA GLY A 346 -6.16 9.01 1.98
C GLY A 346 -5.82 7.53 1.76
N LYS A 347 -5.09 7.19 0.69
CA LYS A 347 -4.66 5.81 0.39
C LYS A 347 -3.18 5.65 0.69
N GLY A 348 -2.84 4.67 1.53
CA GLY A 348 -1.47 4.26 1.75
C GLY A 348 -1.09 3.06 0.89
N ARG A 349 0.13 2.58 1.12
CA ARG A 349 0.59 1.33 0.53
C ARG A 349 -0.34 0.17 0.92
N PRO A 350 -0.76 -0.69 -0.02
CA PRO A 350 -1.61 -1.84 0.26
C PRO A 350 -0.82 -2.99 0.91
N LEU A 351 -1.56 -3.96 1.48
CA LEU A 351 -1.05 -5.22 2.04
C LEU A 351 -0.06 -5.09 3.22
N VAL A 352 0.15 -3.89 3.79
CA VAL A 352 1.07 -3.70 4.92
C VAL A 352 0.70 -4.60 6.10
N PHE A 353 -0.57 -4.68 6.49
CA PHE A 353 -0.99 -5.57 7.59
C PHE A 353 -0.85 -7.06 7.24
N TYR A 354 -1.11 -7.43 5.98
CA TYR A 354 -0.89 -8.79 5.50
C TYR A 354 0.59 -9.18 5.62
N ASP A 355 1.50 -8.29 5.23
CA ASP A 355 2.95 -8.49 5.34
C ASP A 355 3.41 -8.53 6.80
N ILE A 356 2.87 -7.68 7.68
CA ILE A 356 3.15 -7.72 9.12
C ILE A 356 2.75 -9.07 9.72
N THR A 357 1.52 -9.53 9.47
CA THR A 357 1.04 -10.83 9.97
C THR A 357 1.85 -12.00 9.39
N LYS A 358 2.29 -11.90 8.13
CA LYS A 358 3.17 -12.90 7.49
C LYS A 358 4.53 -12.98 8.17
N ALA A 359 5.16 -11.83 8.43
CA ALA A 359 6.45 -11.76 9.11
C ALA A 359 6.36 -12.34 10.52
N LEU A 360 5.35 -11.94 11.29
CA LEU A 360 5.16 -12.41 12.66
C LEU A 360 4.84 -13.91 12.73
N LYS A 361 4.09 -14.44 11.76
CA LYS A 361 3.89 -15.89 11.58
C LYS A 361 5.23 -16.61 11.36
N GLN A 362 6.09 -16.11 10.47
CA GLN A 362 7.41 -16.71 10.20
C GLN A 362 8.35 -16.64 11.41
N LEU A 363 8.23 -15.59 12.22
CA LEU A 363 8.98 -15.42 13.45
C LEU A 363 8.34 -16.14 14.65
N SER A 364 7.21 -16.84 14.46
CA SER A 364 6.46 -17.49 15.54
C SER A 364 6.12 -16.54 16.69
N THR A 365 5.78 -15.30 16.36
CA THR A 365 5.38 -14.26 17.32
C THR A 365 3.85 -14.08 17.28
N CYS A 366 3.22 -14.12 18.45
CA CYS A 366 1.78 -13.97 18.59
C CYS A 366 1.32 -12.51 18.39
N ILE A 367 0.05 -12.34 18.03
CA ILE A 367 -0.60 -11.04 17.90
C ILE A 367 -1.85 -11.07 18.76
N PHE A 368 -1.90 -10.21 19.78
CA PHE A 368 -3.02 -10.12 20.72
C PHE A 368 -4.06 -9.08 20.30
N SER A 369 -3.60 -7.99 19.69
CA SER A 369 -4.48 -7.02 19.05
C SER A 369 -3.71 -6.25 17.99
N ALA A 370 -4.45 -5.72 17.01
CA ALA A 370 -3.88 -4.72 16.12
C ALA A 370 -4.90 -3.64 15.79
N GLU A 371 -4.42 -2.41 15.71
CA GLU A 371 -5.24 -1.25 15.40
C GLU A 371 -4.57 -0.43 14.30
N ILE A 372 -5.37 -0.01 13.33
CA ILE A 372 -4.92 0.78 12.19
C ILE A 372 -5.56 2.16 12.32
N ARG A 373 -4.74 3.16 12.64
CA ARG A 373 -5.19 4.54 12.81
C ARG A 373 -4.55 5.46 11.81
N ARG A 374 -5.23 6.54 11.45
CA ARG A 374 -4.62 7.66 10.74
C ARG A 374 -4.07 8.65 11.74
N ARG A 375 -2.82 9.09 11.53
CA ARG A 375 -2.15 10.06 12.38
C ARG A 375 -1.41 11.07 11.51
N MET A 376 -1.55 12.34 11.86
CA MET A 376 -0.69 13.39 11.32
C MET A 376 0.64 13.37 12.09
N ILE A 377 1.73 13.19 11.36
CA ILE A 377 3.09 13.16 11.87
C ILE A 377 3.86 14.22 11.09
N GLY A 378 4.13 15.37 11.72
CA GLY A 378 4.63 16.55 11.01
C GLY A 378 3.60 17.09 10.02
N ASP A 379 3.98 17.25 8.75
CA ASP A 379 3.13 17.72 7.66
C ASP A 379 2.46 16.58 6.86
N ARG A 380 2.59 15.32 7.30
CA ARG A 380 2.11 14.15 6.56
C ARG A 380 1.13 13.30 7.35
N GLU A 381 0.18 12.72 6.64
CA GLU A 381 -0.71 11.70 7.17
C GLU A 381 -0.06 10.32 7.02
N PHE A 382 -0.11 9.52 8.09
CA PHE A 382 0.34 8.15 8.11
C PHE A 382 -0.80 7.24 8.56
N GLU A 383 -0.87 6.07 7.95
CA GLU A 383 -1.62 4.93 8.45
C GLU A 383 -0.68 4.15 9.36
N VAL A 384 -0.93 4.24 10.67
CA VAL A 384 -0.11 3.64 11.72
C VAL A 384 -0.76 2.35 12.18
N TYR A 385 -0.03 1.26 11.98
CA TYR A 385 -0.35 -0.08 12.43
C TYR A 385 0.29 -0.27 13.80
N ARG A 386 -0.55 -0.46 14.82
CA ARG A 386 -0.12 -0.73 16.19
C ARG A 386 -0.49 -2.16 16.53
N VAL A 387 0.49 -3.01 16.74
CA VAL A 387 0.31 -4.45 16.94
C VAL A 387 0.86 -4.82 18.31
N LEU A 388 0.00 -5.30 19.19
CA LEU A 388 0.36 -5.78 20.52
C LEU A 388 0.90 -7.21 20.41
N LEU A 389 2.16 -7.41 20.79
CA LEU A 389 2.89 -8.67 20.65
C LEU A 389 3.08 -9.41 21.97
N ASP A 390 2.92 -8.73 23.10
CA ASP A 390 3.12 -9.29 24.44
C ASP A 390 2.26 -8.54 25.46
N GLU A 391 1.65 -9.30 26.38
CA GLU A 391 0.85 -8.82 27.52
C GLU A 391 1.55 -9.12 28.87
N GLY A 392 2.89 -9.10 28.88
CA GLY A 392 3.70 -9.18 30.09
C GLY A 392 4.32 -10.55 30.40
N GLU A 393 4.27 -11.50 29.47
CA GLU A 393 4.96 -12.79 29.59
C GLU A 393 6.40 -12.76 29.02
N GLY A 394 6.75 -11.70 28.30
CA GLY A 394 8.05 -11.52 27.68
C GLY A 394 8.09 -12.06 26.25
N LEU A 395 8.77 -11.34 25.36
CA LEU A 395 8.96 -11.77 23.97
C LEU A 395 9.91 -12.96 23.88
N LEU A 396 9.48 -14.03 23.20
CA LEU A 396 10.31 -15.20 22.87
C LEU A 396 11.43 -14.89 21.87
N VAL A 397 11.25 -13.85 21.06
CA VAL A 397 12.17 -13.46 19.99
C VAL A 397 12.83 -12.12 20.32
N PRO A 398 14.14 -11.94 20.08
CA PRO A 398 14.80 -10.66 20.28
C PRO A 398 14.12 -9.54 19.49
N ARG A 399 13.96 -8.39 20.13
CA ARG A 399 13.31 -7.19 19.58
C ARG A 399 13.84 -6.78 18.21
N SER A 400 15.16 -6.73 18.06
CA SER A 400 15.83 -6.40 16.80
C SER A 400 15.50 -7.37 15.66
N ARG A 401 15.34 -8.66 15.97
CA ARG A 401 14.99 -9.69 14.98
C ARG A 401 13.54 -9.56 14.51
N ILE A 402 12.63 -9.14 15.40
CA ILE A 402 11.24 -8.84 15.02
C ILE A 402 11.20 -7.63 14.09
N GLU A 403 11.86 -6.53 14.49
CA GLU A 403 11.91 -5.31 13.71
C GLU A 403 12.53 -5.54 12.33
N GLU A 404 13.69 -6.21 12.26
CA GLU A 404 14.35 -6.54 10.99
C GLU A 404 13.51 -7.50 10.13
N GLY A 405 12.90 -8.53 10.71
CA GLY A 405 12.09 -9.50 9.97
C GLY A 405 10.83 -8.86 9.37
N VAL A 406 10.15 -8.01 10.14
CA VAL A 406 9.00 -7.23 9.65
C VAL A 406 9.45 -6.25 8.57
N TRP A 407 10.56 -5.54 8.78
CA TRP A 407 11.13 -4.62 7.79
C TRP A 407 11.45 -5.32 6.46
N LYS A 408 12.16 -6.44 6.50
CA LYS A 408 12.51 -7.23 5.30
C LYS A 408 11.26 -7.70 4.56
N MET A 409 10.27 -8.23 5.27
CA MET A 409 8.99 -8.66 4.67
C MET A 409 8.27 -7.52 3.97
N LEU A 410 8.19 -6.36 4.62
CA LEU A 410 7.58 -5.16 4.04
C LEU A 410 8.35 -4.66 2.81
N MET A 411 9.68 -4.72 2.82
CA MET A 411 10.52 -4.32 1.69
C MET A 411 10.61 -5.38 0.58
N GLY A 412 10.08 -6.59 0.80
CA GLY A 412 10.22 -7.72 -0.12
C GLY A 412 11.67 -8.18 -0.28
N TRP A 413 12.45 -8.08 0.79
CA TRP A 413 13.83 -8.56 0.86
C TRP A 413 13.89 -9.92 1.54
N GLU A 414 14.86 -10.75 1.13
CA GLU A 414 15.14 -12.05 1.75
C GLU A 414 15.88 -11.94 3.09
#